data_AF-A0A959PD21-F1
#
_entry.id   AF-A0A959PD21-F1
#
_cell.length_a   1.000
_cell.length_b   1.000
_cell.length_c   1.000
_cell.angle_alpha   90.00
_cell.angle_beta   90.00
_cell.angle_gamma   90.00
#
_symmetry.space_group_name_H-M   'P 1'
#
loop_
_entity.id
_entity.type
_entity.pdbx_description
1 polymer ?
#
loop_
_entity_poly.entity_id
_entity_poly.type
_entity_poly.pdbx_seq_one_letter_code
_entity_poly.pdbx_strand_id
1 'polypeptide(L)'
;MAGQVKVGVSRLAAIVLFGAIGLGFFFYLIETKFVPFRRKQILKKVIKVFDARVLSDSRAEFGVGGNTVIVDIHFALSLNTYSVQGEVISFHVPKDSVDSLELPKPLTRIEASLDHMPTYRIYQTNGMGLKLAKRRIDRCFAGNT
;
A
#
# COMPACT_ATOMS: atom_id res chain seq x y z
N MET A 1 45.55 26.65 -26.55
CA MET A 1 44.55 26.94 -25.50
C MET A 1 43.71 25.67 -25.26
N ALA A 2 44.09 24.80 -24.32
CA ALA A 2 43.44 23.50 -24.11
C ALA A 2 43.27 23.13 -22.61
N GLY A 3 43.32 24.12 -21.72
CA GLY A 3 43.32 23.91 -20.26
C GLY A 3 41.96 24.07 -19.56
N GLN A 4 41.00 24.78 -20.16
CA GLN A 4 39.73 25.10 -19.47
C GLN A 4 38.65 24.01 -19.58
N VAL A 5 38.68 23.15 -20.60
CA VAL A 5 37.60 22.16 -20.84
C VAL A 5 37.65 20.98 -19.86
N LYS A 6 38.85 20.51 -19.47
CA LYS A 6 39.00 19.35 -18.55
C LYS A 6 38.49 19.62 -17.12
N VAL A 7 38.59 20.86 -16.65
CA VAL A 7 38.22 21.24 -15.27
C VAL A 7 36.69 21.31 -15.12
N GLY A 8 35.98 21.78 -16.16
CA GLY A 8 34.52 21.86 -16.17
C GLY A 8 33.85 20.49 -16.13
N VAL A 9 34.33 19.53 -16.92
CA VAL A 9 33.78 18.15 -16.97
C VAL A 9 34.01 17.40 -15.66
N SER A 10 35.16 17.60 -15.01
CA SER A 10 35.49 16.95 -13.73
C SER A 10 34.61 17.44 -12.57
N ARG A 11 34.28 18.75 -12.55
CA ARG A 11 33.36 19.33 -11.57
C ARG A 11 31.92 18.87 -11.80
N LEU A 12 31.49 18.79 -13.05
CA LEU A 12 30.15 18.31 -13.41
C LEU A 12 29.98 16.83 -13.03
N ALA A 13 30.99 15.99 -13.33
CA ALA A 13 31.00 14.58 -12.95
C ALA A 13 30.96 14.39 -11.42
N ALA A 14 31.71 15.21 -10.67
CA ALA A 14 31.64 15.19 -9.20
C ALA A 14 30.24 15.57 -8.70
N ILE A 15 29.61 16.63 -9.23
CA ILE A 15 28.25 17.06 -8.84
C ILE A 15 27.23 15.95 -9.12
N VAL A 16 27.30 15.30 -10.28
CA VAL A 16 26.42 14.18 -10.63
C VAL A 16 26.64 12.99 -9.70
N LEU A 17 27.90 12.66 -9.39
CA LEU A 17 28.23 11.55 -8.50
C LEU A 17 27.75 11.81 -7.06
N PHE A 18 28.02 12.99 -6.50
CA PHE A 18 27.54 13.37 -5.18
C PHE A 18 26.02 13.49 -5.12
N GLY A 19 25.38 13.97 -6.20
CA GLY A 19 23.93 13.99 -6.33
C GLY A 19 23.32 12.59 -6.33
N ALA A 20 23.91 11.65 -7.08
CA ALA A 20 23.47 10.26 -7.12
C ALA A 20 23.66 9.55 -5.77
N ILE A 21 24.78 9.76 -5.09
CA ILE A 21 25.03 9.22 -3.74
C ILE A 21 24.03 9.80 -2.74
N GLY A 22 23.78 11.11 -2.78
CA GLY A 22 22.81 11.78 -1.91
C GLY A 22 21.39 11.27 -2.11
N LEU A 23 20.97 11.09 -3.37
CA LEU A 23 19.67 10.47 -3.70
C LEU A 23 19.61 9.01 -3.22
N GLY A 24 20.67 8.23 -3.43
CA GLY A 24 20.74 6.84 -2.95
C GLY A 24 20.59 6.75 -1.43
N PHE A 25 21.26 7.63 -0.68
CA PHE A 25 21.13 7.70 0.77
C PHE A 25 19.73 8.13 1.21
N PHE A 26 19.10 9.05 0.48
CA PHE A 26 17.71 9.45 0.73
C PHE A 26 16.73 8.28 0.54
N PHE A 27 16.83 7.52 -0.55
CA PHE A 27 16.01 6.31 -0.74
C PHE A 27 16.26 5.26 0.34
N TYR A 28 17.51 5.05 0.70
CA TYR A 28 17.88 4.13 1.79
C TYR A 28 17.19 4.52 3.12
N LEU A 29 17.20 5.81 3.49
CA LEU A 29 16.51 6.28 4.69
C LEU A 29 14.99 6.10 4.61
N ILE A 30 14.39 6.34 3.44
CA ILE A 30 12.96 6.13 3.23
C ILE A 30 12.60 4.65 3.43
N GLU A 31 13.33 3.74 2.79
CA GLU A 31 13.03 2.31 2.84
C GLU A 31 13.31 1.70 4.22
N THR A 32 14.39 2.10 4.89
CA THR A 32 14.80 1.47 6.16
C THR A 32 14.13 2.06 7.39
N LYS A 33 13.76 3.35 7.37
CA LYS A 33 13.19 4.04 8.54
C LYS A 33 11.75 4.46 8.32
N PHE A 34 11.49 5.20 7.24
CA PHE A 34 10.18 5.81 7.02
C PHE A 34 9.09 4.79 6.72
N VAL A 35 9.33 3.88 5.75
CA VAL A 35 8.35 2.86 5.34
C VAL A 35 7.96 1.93 6.50
N PRO A 36 8.89 1.33 7.27
CA PRO A 36 8.52 0.46 8.39
C PRO A 36 7.76 1.20 9.50
N PHE A 37 8.19 2.42 9.82
CA PHE A 37 7.50 3.26 10.81
C PHE A 37 6.07 3.56 10.37
N ARG A 38 5.90 3.97 9.11
CA ARG A 38 4.59 4.34 8.58
C ARG A 38 3.66 3.13 8.47
N ARG A 39 4.18 1.97 8.04
CA ARG A 39 3.46 0.69 8.02
C ARG A 39 2.88 0.35 9.40
N LYS A 40 3.69 0.43 10.45
CA LYS A 40 3.23 0.21 11.84
C LYS A 40 2.12 1.19 12.25
N GLN A 41 2.19 2.45 11.85
CA GLN A 41 1.14 3.42 12.15
C GLN A 41 -0.18 3.09 11.44
N ILE A 42 -0.12 2.65 10.19
CA ILE A 42 -1.30 2.26 9.42
C ILE A 42 -1.93 1.02 10.01
N LEU A 43 -1.12 0.01 10.32
CA LEU A 43 -1.60 -1.23 10.94
C LEU A 43 -2.34 -0.94 12.24
N LYS A 44 -1.78 -0.09 13.12
CA LYS A 44 -2.48 0.38 14.33
C LYS A 44 -3.81 1.07 14.03
N LYS A 45 -3.90 1.87 12.96
CA LYS A 45 -5.15 2.50 12.54
C LYS A 45 -6.15 1.48 12.00
N VAL A 46 -5.71 0.49 11.23
CA VAL A 46 -6.56 -0.59 10.71
C VAL A 46 -7.18 -1.36 11.87
N ILE A 47 -6.35 -1.79 12.85
CA ILE A 47 -6.82 -2.44 14.08
C ILE A 47 -7.88 -1.58 14.76
N LYS A 48 -7.60 -0.29 14.97
CA LYS A 48 -8.54 0.61 15.64
C LYS A 48 -9.85 0.84 14.89
N VAL A 49 -9.82 0.91 13.56
CA VAL A 49 -11.01 1.24 12.74
C VAL A 49 -11.88 0.02 12.48
N PHE A 50 -11.26 -1.14 12.28
CA PHE A 50 -11.93 -2.37 11.85
C PHE A 50 -12.00 -3.45 12.93
N ASP A 51 -11.44 -3.19 14.13
CA ASP A 51 -11.23 -4.20 15.17
C ASP A 51 -10.48 -5.44 14.64
N ALA A 52 -9.45 -5.16 13.84
CA ALA A 52 -8.75 -6.17 13.07
C ALA A 52 -7.71 -6.93 13.90
N ARG A 53 -7.58 -8.23 13.64
CA ARG A 53 -6.50 -9.09 14.13
C ARG A 53 -5.27 -8.95 13.24
N VAL A 54 -4.09 -8.81 13.83
CA VAL A 54 -2.83 -8.73 13.08
C VAL A 54 -2.42 -10.12 12.61
N LEU A 55 -2.10 -10.24 11.32
CA LEU A 55 -1.53 -11.45 10.72
C LEU A 55 -0.01 -11.32 10.53
N SER A 56 0.45 -10.14 10.12
CA SER A 56 1.87 -9.83 9.90
C SER A 56 2.13 -8.33 9.98
N ASP A 57 3.38 -7.92 9.80
CA ASP A 57 3.78 -6.51 9.80
C ASP A 57 3.10 -5.65 8.73
N SER A 58 2.56 -6.25 7.67
CA SER A 58 1.83 -5.57 6.59
C SER A 58 0.38 -6.01 6.46
N ARG A 59 -0.12 -6.90 7.34
CA ARG A 59 -1.44 -7.51 7.15
C ARG A 59 -2.25 -7.64 8.43
N ALA A 60 -3.54 -7.48 8.25
CA ALA A 60 -4.53 -7.72 9.29
C ALA A 60 -5.79 -8.34 8.68
N GLU A 61 -6.60 -9.00 9.49
CA GLU A 61 -7.89 -9.54 9.10
C GLU A 61 -8.99 -9.03 10.03
N PHE A 62 -10.20 -8.90 9.51
CA PHE A 62 -11.37 -8.60 10.34
C PHE A 62 -12.62 -9.28 9.77
N GLY A 63 -13.61 -9.52 10.64
CA GLY A 63 -14.89 -10.08 10.27
C GLY A 63 -15.90 -8.98 9.92
N VAL A 64 -16.69 -9.18 8.85
CA VAL A 64 -17.83 -8.32 8.51
C VAL A 64 -18.92 -9.14 7.81
N GLY A 65 -20.16 -9.08 8.30
CA GLY A 65 -21.30 -9.78 7.69
C GLY A 65 -21.05 -11.28 7.45
N GLY A 66 -20.45 -11.98 8.43
CA GLY A 66 -20.11 -13.41 8.33
C GLY A 66 -18.90 -13.74 7.43
N ASN A 67 -18.26 -12.74 6.82
CA ASN A 67 -17.11 -12.91 5.94
C ASN A 67 -15.81 -12.46 6.59
N THR A 68 -14.70 -13.06 6.20
CA THR A 68 -13.36 -12.62 6.59
C THR A 68 -12.76 -11.72 5.52
N VAL A 69 -12.33 -10.52 5.90
CA VAL A 69 -11.67 -9.56 5.02
C VAL A 69 -10.21 -9.42 5.44
N ILE A 70 -9.30 -9.62 4.49
CA ILE A 70 -7.86 -9.47 4.66
C ILE A 70 -7.45 -8.09 4.17
N VAL A 71 -6.72 -7.35 4.99
CA VAL A 71 -6.15 -6.05 4.68
C VAL A 71 -4.66 -6.24 4.39
N ASP A 72 -4.22 -5.76 3.22
CA ASP A 72 -2.82 -5.76 2.82
C ASP A 72 -2.31 -4.33 2.68
N ILE A 73 -1.19 -4.03 3.33
CA ILE A 73 -0.56 -2.71 3.37
C ILE A 73 0.74 -2.76 2.57
N HIS A 74 0.70 -2.18 1.37
CA HIS A 74 1.84 -2.09 0.46
C HIS A 74 2.34 -0.66 0.31
N PHE A 75 3.65 -0.50 0.11
CA PHE A 75 4.29 0.77 -0.19
C PHE A 75 4.94 0.67 -1.56
N ALA A 76 4.45 1.42 -2.54
CA ALA A 76 5.02 1.47 -3.88
C ALA A 76 5.78 2.78 -4.08
N LEU A 77 7.09 2.78 -3.81
CA LEU A 77 7.95 3.91 -4.12
C LEU A 77 8.21 3.94 -5.62
N SER A 78 7.32 4.59 -6.39
CA SER A 78 7.57 4.86 -7.81
C SER A 78 8.17 6.25 -7.98
N LEU A 79 9.25 6.34 -8.75
CA LEU A 79 9.93 7.57 -9.14
C LEU A 79 9.28 8.28 -10.34
N ASN A 80 8.08 7.89 -10.75
CA ASN A 80 7.40 8.51 -11.88
C ASN A 80 6.82 9.89 -11.49
N THR A 81 7.08 10.88 -12.36
CA THR A 81 7.12 12.34 -12.16
C THR A 81 5.85 13.03 -11.62
N TYR A 82 4.78 12.29 -11.32
CA TYR A 82 3.50 12.88 -10.91
C TYR A 82 2.84 12.27 -9.67
N SER A 83 3.40 11.20 -9.09
CA SER A 83 2.98 10.75 -7.75
C SER A 83 3.95 9.76 -7.16
N VAL A 84 4.52 10.11 -6.00
CA VAL A 84 4.95 9.08 -5.05
C VAL A 84 3.66 8.40 -4.58
N GLN A 85 3.29 7.24 -5.12
CA GLN A 85 2.18 6.42 -4.61
C GLN A 85 2.60 5.78 -3.28
N GLY A 86 2.79 6.63 -2.27
CA GLY A 86 3.54 6.32 -1.06
C GLY A 86 2.84 5.37 -0.08
N GLU A 87 1.60 4.94 -0.32
CA GLU A 87 0.87 4.07 0.59
C GLU A 87 -0.37 3.49 -0.11
N VAL A 88 -0.47 2.16 -0.18
CA VAL A 88 -1.64 1.45 -0.73
C VAL A 88 -2.14 0.44 0.30
N ILE A 89 -3.41 0.55 0.64
CA ILE A 89 -4.12 -0.36 1.53
C ILE A 89 -5.20 -1.04 0.71
N SER A 90 -5.06 -2.34 0.50
CA SER A 90 -5.98 -3.15 -0.27
C SER A 90 -6.79 -4.05 0.64
N PHE A 91 -8.07 -4.20 0.35
CA PHE A 91 -9.00 -5.04 1.09
C PHE A 91 -9.39 -6.21 0.20
N HIS A 92 -9.19 -7.41 0.70
CA HIS A 92 -9.30 -8.67 -0.01
C HIS A 92 -10.28 -9.59 0.70
N VAL A 93 -11.00 -10.39 -0.07
CA VAL A 93 -11.84 -11.47 0.45
C VAL A 93 -11.40 -12.77 -0.24
N PRO A 94 -11.21 -13.88 0.50
CA PRO A 94 -10.91 -15.18 -0.10
C PRO A 94 -12.01 -15.58 -1.10
N LYS A 95 -11.63 -16.16 -2.24
CA LYS A 95 -12.62 -16.60 -3.24
C LYS A 95 -13.60 -17.64 -2.66
N ASP A 96 -13.08 -18.56 -1.84
CA ASP A 96 -13.84 -19.61 -1.17
C ASP A 96 -14.96 -19.07 -0.25
N SER A 97 -14.82 -17.85 0.26
CA SER A 97 -15.83 -17.20 1.10
C SER A 97 -16.91 -16.46 0.30
N VAL A 98 -16.67 -16.21 -1.00
CA VAL A 98 -17.46 -15.28 -1.83
C VAL A 98 -18.25 -16.01 -2.92
N ASP A 99 -17.88 -17.23 -3.27
CA ASP A 99 -18.61 -18.04 -4.26
C ASP A 99 -20.03 -18.41 -3.77
N SER A 100 -20.35 -18.20 -2.49
CA SER A 100 -21.68 -18.32 -1.89
C SER A 100 -22.44 -16.99 -1.71
N LEU A 101 -21.83 -15.85 -2.04
CA LEU A 101 -22.39 -14.50 -1.82
C LEU A 101 -22.43 -13.69 -3.12
N GLU A 102 -23.65 -13.36 -3.56
CA GLU A 102 -23.88 -12.23 -4.46
C GLU A 102 -23.40 -10.96 -3.75
N LEU A 103 -22.18 -10.52 -4.05
CA LEU A 103 -21.67 -9.25 -3.53
C LEU A 103 -22.47 -8.12 -4.21
N PRO A 104 -23.12 -7.23 -3.43
CA PRO A 104 -23.86 -6.13 -4.03
C PRO A 104 -22.88 -5.20 -4.78
N LYS A 105 -23.28 -4.80 -6.00
CA LYS A 105 -22.62 -3.72 -6.74
C LYS A 105 -22.44 -2.51 -5.79
N PRO A 106 -21.26 -1.86 -5.74
CA PRO A 106 -20.37 -1.63 -6.87
C PRO A 106 -18.94 -2.19 -6.69
N LEU A 107 -18.73 -3.22 -5.88
CA LEU A 107 -17.37 -3.78 -5.67
C LEU A 107 -16.90 -4.48 -6.96
N THR A 108 -15.95 -3.87 -7.67
CA THR A 108 -15.30 -4.50 -8.81
C THR A 108 -14.41 -5.63 -8.29
N ARG A 109 -14.80 -6.88 -8.52
CA ARG A 109 -13.95 -8.05 -8.22
C ARG A 109 -12.74 -7.99 -9.14
N ILE A 110 -11.63 -7.49 -8.62
CA ILE A 110 -10.34 -7.61 -9.30
C ILE A 110 -9.69 -8.86 -8.73
N GLU A 111 -9.48 -9.85 -9.59
CA GLU A 111 -8.77 -11.06 -9.21
C GLU A 111 -7.37 -10.69 -8.73
N ALA A 112 -7.02 -11.18 -7.55
CA ALA A 112 -5.73 -10.98 -6.94
C ALA A 112 -5.29 -12.30 -6.31
N SER A 113 -3.99 -12.42 -6.07
CA SER A 113 -3.45 -13.46 -5.21
C SER A 113 -2.72 -12.80 -4.07
N LEU A 114 -2.94 -13.31 -2.87
CA LEU A 114 -2.26 -12.89 -1.65
C LEU A 114 -1.67 -14.16 -1.04
N ASP A 115 -0.33 -14.28 -1.05
CA ASP A 115 0.40 -15.49 -0.62
C ASP A 115 -0.13 -16.79 -1.23
N HIS A 116 -0.31 -16.81 -2.55
CA HIS A 116 -0.85 -17.96 -3.28
C HIS A 116 -2.32 -18.31 -2.94
N MET A 117 -2.96 -17.56 -2.03
CA MET A 117 -4.40 -17.66 -1.81
C MET A 117 -5.13 -16.83 -2.87
N PRO A 118 -6.10 -17.41 -3.60
CA PRO A 118 -6.92 -16.66 -4.52
C PRO A 118 -7.86 -15.74 -3.74
N THR A 119 -7.84 -14.44 -4.07
CA THR A 119 -8.68 -13.44 -3.43
C THR A 119 -9.34 -12.52 -4.45
N TYR A 120 -10.44 -11.89 -4.05
CA TYR A 120 -10.99 -10.73 -4.75
C TYR A 120 -10.61 -9.47 -3.98
N ARG A 121 -9.96 -8.52 -4.66
CA ARG A 121 -9.77 -7.18 -4.10
C ARG A 121 -11.08 -6.42 -4.21
N ILE A 122 -11.67 -6.06 -3.08
CA ILE A 122 -12.97 -5.38 -3.00
C ILE A 122 -12.83 -3.86 -2.90
N TYR A 123 -11.75 -3.37 -2.27
CA TYR A 123 -11.53 -1.95 -2.10
C TYR A 123 -10.04 -1.63 -2.02
N GLN A 124 -9.67 -0.41 -2.40
CA GLN A 124 -8.30 0.08 -2.28
C GLN A 124 -8.31 1.54 -1.84
N THR A 125 -7.42 1.90 -0.92
CA THR A 125 -7.26 3.27 -0.44
C THR A 125 -5.87 3.52 0.13
N ASN A 126 -5.71 4.60 0.89
CA ASN A 126 -4.54 4.91 1.70
C ASN A 126 -4.98 5.14 3.17
N GLY A 127 -4.03 5.45 4.04
CA GLY A 127 -4.27 5.60 5.48
C GLY A 127 -5.18 6.75 5.89
N MET A 128 -5.46 7.70 5.00
CA MET A 128 -6.47 8.75 5.23
C MET A 128 -7.87 8.25 4.92
N GLY A 129 -8.02 7.35 3.95
CA GLY A 129 -9.31 6.82 3.51
C GLY A 129 -9.87 5.67 4.34
N LEU A 130 -9.20 5.21 5.41
CA LEU A 130 -9.61 4.05 6.20
C LEU A 130 -11.02 4.14 6.79
N LYS A 131 -11.42 5.31 7.31
CA LYS A 131 -12.79 5.49 7.85
C LYS A 131 -13.85 5.39 6.75
N LEU A 132 -13.56 5.93 5.57
CA LEU A 132 -14.44 5.85 4.41
C LEU A 132 -14.51 4.41 3.87
N ALA A 133 -13.37 3.72 3.85
CA ALA A 133 -13.28 2.31 3.51
C ALA A 133 -14.19 1.47 4.40
N LYS A 134 -14.12 1.66 5.73
CA LYS A 134 -15.00 0.98 6.69
C LYS A 134 -16.47 1.17 6.35
N ARG A 135 -16.91 2.42 6.19
CA ARG A 135 -18.31 2.72 5.85
C ARG A 135 -18.77 2.07 4.55
N ARG A 136 -17.90 2.01 3.54
CA ARG A 136 -18.23 1.38 2.25
C ARG A 136 -18.30 -0.14 2.37
N ILE A 137 -17.34 -0.75 3.05
CA ILE A 137 -17.29 -2.19 3.30
C ILE A 137 -18.50 -2.61 4.15
N ASP A 138 -18.73 -1.98 5.30
CA ASP A 138 -19.89 -2.26 6.15
C ASP A 138 -21.20 -2.18 5.35
N ARG A 139 -21.38 -1.15 4.52
CA ARG A 139 -22.58 -1.01 3.67
C ARG A 139 -22.74 -2.14 2.66
N CYS A 140 -21.64 -2.59 2.06
CA CYS A 140 -21.69 -3.69 1.09
C CYS A 140 -22.05 -5.02 1.75
N PHE A 141 -21.61 -5.27 2.98
CA PHE A 141 -21.87 -6.53 3.67
C PHE A 141 -23.16 -6.51 4.53
N ALA A 142 -23.61 -5.34 5.00
CA ALA A 142 -24.86 -5.20 5.76
C ALA A 142 -26.12 -5.16 4.88
N GLY A 143 -25.99 -4.95 3.57
CA GLY A 143 -27.12 -5.05 2.64
C GLY A 143 -27.59 -6.49 2.35
N ASN A 144 -26.92 -7.50 2.93
CA ASN A 144 -27.16 -8.93 2.72
C ASN A 144 -27.65 -9.67 3.99
N THR A 145 -28.07 -8.96 5.02
CA THR A 145 -28.82 -9.49 6.19
C THR A 145 -30.25 -9.00 6.15
#